data_AF-A0A703WQF6-F1
#
_entry.id   AF-A0A703WQF6-F1
#
_cell.length_a   1.000
_cell.length_b   1.000
_cell.length_c   1.000
_cell.angle_alpha   90.00
_cell.angle_beta   90.00
_cell.angle_gamma   90.00
#
_symmetry.space_group_name_H-M   'P 1'
#
loop_
_entity.id
_entity.type
_entity.pdbx_description
1 polymer ?
#
loop_
_entity_poly.entity_id
_entity_poly.type
_entity_poly.pdbx_seq_one_letter_code
_entity_poly.pdbx_strand_id
1 'polypeptide(L)'
;RLAYVGVTRAMQKLTLTYAETRRLYGKEVYHRPSRFIGELPEECVEEVRLRATVSRPVSHQRMGTPLAENDTGYKLGQRVRHAKFGEGTIVNLEGSGEHSRLQVAFQGQGIKWLVAAYAKLETV
;
A
#
# COMPACT_ATOMS: atom_id res chain seq x y z
N ARG A 1 24.13 4.04 -30.39
CA ARG A 1 24.56 4.16 -31.80
C ARG A 1 23.81 3.20 -32.73
N LEU A 2 23.73 1.89 -32.45
CA LEU A 2 23.00 0.96 -33.31
C LEU A 2 21.52 1.34 -33.51
N ALA A 3 20.83 1.73 -32.44
CA ALA A 3 19.45 2.21 -32.51
C ALA A 3 19.29 3.42 -33.46
N TYR A 4 20.20 4.40 -33.39
CA TYR A 4 20.22 5.55 -34.29
C TYR A 4 20.32 5.14 -35.77
N VAL A 5 21.20 4.19 -36.09
CA VAL A 5 21.32 3.67 -37.47
C VAL A 5 20.01 3.01 -37.90
N GLY A 6 19.40 2.20 -37.03
CA GLY A 6 18.11 1.56 -37.30
C GLY A 6 16.98 2.56 -37.55
N VAL A 7 16.88 3.60 -36.72
CA VAL A 7 15.87 4.67 -36.85
C VAL A 7 16.04 5.41 -38.19
N THR A 8 17.27 5.77 -38.55
CA THR A 8 17.59 6.48 -39.81
C THR A 8 17.50 5.61 -41.07
N ARG A 9 17.05 4.35 -40.98
CA ARG A 9 16.68 3.54 -42.16
C ARG A 9 15.26 3.78 -42.65
N ALA A 10 14.35 4.22 -41.78
CA ALA A 10 12.98 4.47 -42.16
C ALA A 10 12.87 5.76 -43.01
N MET A 11 12.27 5.67 -44.20
CA MET A 11 12.07 6.83 -45.07
C MET A 11 10.75 7.56 -44.82
N GLN A 12 9.67 6.81 -44.52
CA GLN A 12 8.32 7.36 -44.37
C GLN A 12 7.70 7.04 -43.01
N LYS A 13 7.74 5.77 -42.58
CA LYS A 13 7.15 5.32 -41.31
C LYS A 13 8.08 4.36 -40.59
N LEU A 14 8.22 4.56 -39.28
CA LEU A 14 8.95 3.67 -38.38
C LEU A 14 7.94 3.07 -37.39
N THR A 15 7.95 1.74 -37.24
CA THR A 15 7.16 1.04 -36.24
C THR A 15 8.12 0.32 -35.30
N LEU A 16 7.99 0.57 -34.00
CA LEU A 16 8.75 -0.10 -32.94
C LEU A 16 7.83 -1.06 -32.20
N THR A 17 8.30 -2.28 -31.94
CA THR A 17 7.52 -3.30 -31.21
C THR A 17 8.37 -3.91 -30.10
N TYR A 18 7.71 -4.29 -29.01
CA TYR A 18 8.30 -5.05 -27.92
C TYR A 18 7.28 -6.07 -27.40
N ALA A 19 7.75 -7.06 -26.64
CA ALA A 19 6.91 -8.08 -26.04
C ALA A 19 7.14 -8.10 -24.52
N GLU A 20 6.06 -8.19 -23.75
CA GLU A 20 6.13 -8.28 -22.27
C GLU A 20 6.78 -9.59 -21.81
N THR A 21 6.53 -10.69 -22.54
CA THR A 21 7.14 -12.00 -22.31
C THR A 21 7.60 -12.62 -23.63
N ARG A 22 8.74 -13.31 -23.59
CA ARG A 22 9.24 -14.12 -24.73
C ARG A 22 10.09 -15.29 -24.25
N ARG A 23 10.11 -16.36 -25.04
CA ARG A 23 11.01 -17.50 -24.81
C ARG A 23 12.35 -17.27 -25.51
N LEU A 24 13.43 -17.18 -24.74
CA LEU A 24 14.81 -17.06 -25.22
C LEU A 24 15.62 -18.24 -24.66
N TYR A 25 16.32 -18.96 -25.54
CA TYR A 25 17.11 -20.13 -25.16
C TYR A 25 16.31 -21.15 -24.31
N GLY A 26 15.05 -21.38 -24.66
CA GLY A 26 14.14 -22.31 -23.98
C GLY A 26 13.49 -21.79 -22.70
N LYS A 27 13.96 -20.67 -22.14
CA LYS A 27 13.42 -20.06 -20.91
C LYS A 27 12.50 -18.89 -21.22
N GLU A 28 11.43 -18.76 -20.47
CA GLU A 28 10.54 -17.60 -20.54
C GLU A 28 11.17 -16.43 -19.78
N VAL A 29 11.21 -15.26 -20.43
CA VAL A 29 11.85 -14.07 -19.89
C VAL A 29 10.90 -12.88 -20.05
N TYR A 30 10.79 -12.12 -18.96
CA TYR A 30 10.00 -10.90 -18.87
C TYR A 30 10.95 -9.71 -18.98
N HIS A 31 10.86 -8.98 -20.09
CA HIS A 31 11.69 -7.81 -20.32
C HIS A 31 10.86 -6.54 -20.19
N ARG A 32 11.44 -5.52 -19.56
CA ARG A 32 10.91 -4.16 -19.65
C ARG A 32 11.14 -3.60 -21.06
N PRO A 33 10.33 -2.64 -21.53
CA PRO A 33 10.57 -1.95 -22.78
C PRO A 33 12.01 -1.40 -22.87
N SER A 34 12.55 -1.35 -24.09
CA SER A 34 13.89 -0.81 -24.32
C SER A 34 13.97 0.65 -23.88
N ARG A 35 15.05 1.03 -23.21
CA ARG A 35 15.30 2.44 -22.81
C ARG A 35 15.21 3.41 -23.98
N PHE A 36 15.61 2.98 -25.18
CA PHE A 36 15.58 3.81 -26.38
C PHE A 36 14.17 4.22 -26.80
N ILE A 37 13.13 3.51 -26.38
CA ILE A 37 11.74 3.92 -26.63
C ILE A 37 11.40 5.17 -25.82
N GLY A 38 11.85 5.24 -24.56
CA GLY A 38 11.64 6.40 -23.69
C GLY A 38 12.60 7.57 -23.92
N GLU A 39 13.65 7.38 -24.73
CA GLU A 39 14.54 8.46 -25.18
C GLU A 39 13.98 9.21 -26.40
N LEU A 40 12.95 8.67 -27.06
CA LEU A 40 12.31 9.33 -28.21
C LEU A 40 11.40 10.47 -27.72
N PRO A 41 11.33 11.58 -28.47
CA PRO A 41 10.39 12.67 -28.16
C PRO A 41 8.95 12.19 -28.33
N GLU A 42 8.12 12.38 -27.29
CA GLU A 42 6.72 11.89 -27.23
C GLU A 42 5.86 12.44 -28.37
N GLU A 43 6.13 13.65 -28.85
CA GLU A 43 5.47 14.29 -29.98
C GLU A 43 5.62 13.54 -31.32
N CYS A 44 6.66 12.70 -31.45
CA CYS A 44 6.91 11.90 -32.65
C CYS A 44 6.45 10.43 -32.50
N VAL A 45 5.88 10.07 -31.36
CA VAL A 45 5.52 8.68 -31.03
C VAL A 45 4.01 8.56 -30.88
N GLU A 46 3.41 7.67 -31.67
CA GLU A 46 2.01 7.28 -31.53
C GLU A 46 1.94 5.89 -30.88
N GLU A 47 1.45 5.81 -29.64
CA GLU A 47 1.25 4.53 -28.97
C GLU A 47 -0.02 3.83 -29.46
N VAL A 48 0.17 2.62 -30.02
CA VAL A 48 -0.95 1.76 -30.42
C VAL A 48 -1.57 1.12 -29.18
N ARG A 49 -2.66 1.71 -28.69
CA ARG A 49 -3.43 1.16 -27.56
C ARG A 49 -4.26 -0.03 -28.03
N LEU A 50 -4.03 -1.20 -27.43
CA LEU A 50 -4.83 -2.41 -27.67
C LEU A 50 -6.27 -2.31 -27.14
N ARG A 51 -6.58 -1.30 -26.32
CA ARG A 51 -7.92 -1.04 -25.77
C ARG A 51 -8.38 0.36 -26.18
N ALA A 52 -9.56 0.42 -26.79
CA ALA A 52 -10.22 1.68 -27.19
C ALA A 52 -10.83 2.45 -25.99
N THR A 53 -10.84 1.86 -24.79
CA THR A 53 -11.37 2.49 -23.59
C THR A 53 -10.29 3.28 -22.88
N VAL A 54 -10.42 4.61 -22.89
CA VAL A 54 -9.61 5.50 -22.05
C VAL A 54 -9.89 5.15 -20.59
N SER A 55 -8.86 4.78 -19.83
CA SER A 55 -9.00 4.46 -18.40
C SER A 55 -9.49 5.69 -17.65
N ARG A 56 -10.63 5.56 -16.97
CA ARG A 56 -11.10 6.60 -16.06
C ARG A 56 -10.11 6.68 -14.89
N PRO A 57 -9.70 7.88 -14.45
CA PRO A 57 -8.82 8.01 -13.30
C PRO A 57 -9.49 7.34 -12.10
N VAL A 58 -8.82 6.33 -11.55
CA VAL A 58 -9.26 5.66 -10.33
C VAL A 58 -9.00 6.65 -9.20
N SER A 59 -10.07 7.21 -8.65
CA SER A 59 -9.99 8.00 -7.42
C SER A 59 -9.34 7.12 -6.36
N HIS A 60 -8.20 7.56 -5.83
CA HIS A 60 -7.54 6.90 -4.72
C HIS A 60 -8.39 7.17 -3.46
N GLN A 61 -9.51 6.46 -3.35
CA GLN A 61 -10.18 6.31 -2.06
C GLN A 61 -9.15 5.64 -1.17
N ARG A 62 -8.67 6.38 -0.17
CA ARG A 62 -7.92 5.83 0.96
C ARG A 62 -8.84 4.82 1.62
N MET A 63 -8.82 3.57 1.16
CA MET A 63 -9.14 2.43 1.98
C MET A 63 -8.15 2.51 3.13
N GLY A 64 -8.65 2.94 4.30
CA GLY A 64 -7.88 2.86 5.52
C GLY A 64 -7.27 1.47 5.63
N THR A 65 -6.06 1.39 6.19
CA THR A 65 -5.48 0.12 6.65
C THR A 65 -6.59 -0.74 7.23
N PRO A 66 -6.71 -2.04 6.86
CA PRO A 66 -7.68 -2.90 7.51
C PRO A 66 -7.37 -2.83 9.01
N LEU A 67 -8.24 -2.15 9.76
CA LEU A 67 -8.22 -2.22 11.20
C LEU A 67 -8.45 -3.70 11.48
N ALA A 68 -7.40 -4.39 11.92
CA ALA A 68 -7.59 -5.64 12.61
C ALA A 68 -8.63 -5.35 13.69
N GLU A 69 -9.82 -5.92 13.54
CA GLU A 69 -10.79 -5.99 14.61
C GLU A 69 -10.10 -6.79 15.70
N ASN A 70 -9.46 -6.08 16.63
CA ASN A 70 -8.99 -6.69 17.85
C ASN A 70 -10.26 -7.08 18.62
N ASP A 71 -10.40 -8.38 18.87
CA ASP A 71 -11.49 -9.05 19.60
C ASP A 71 -11.61 -8.60 21.08
N THR A 72 -10.90 -7.54 21.45
CA THR A 72 -10.85 -6.96 22.80
C THR A 72 -11.93 -5.91 23.03
N GLY A 73 -12.61 -5.46 21.97
CA GLY A 73 -13.63 -4.40 22.05
C GLY A 73 -13.06 -2.99 22.33
N TYR A 74 -11.74 -2.85 22.43
CA TYR A 74 -11.06 -1.58 22.70
C TYR A 74 -10.16 -1.16 21.54
N LYS A 75 -10.13 0.14 21.25
CA LYS A 75 -9.32 0.74 20.18
C LYS A 75 -8.11 1.48 20.75
N LEU A 76 -7.02 1.45 20.00
CA LEU A 76 -5.83 2.25 20.31
C LEU A 76 -6.18 3.74 20.21
N GLY A 77 -5.78 4.54 21.20
CA GLY A 77 -6.16 5.95 21.33
C GLY A 77 -7.51 6.21 22.02
N GLN A 78 -8.27 5.16 22.37
CA GLN A 78 -9.56 5.32 23.04
C GLN A 78 -9.41 5.81 24.48
N ARG A 79 -10.29 6.72 24.91
CA ARG A 79 -10.38 7.16 26.30
C ARG A 79 -11.18 6.16 27.12
N VAL A 80 -10.63 5.81 28.28
CA VAL A 80 -11.20 4.84 29.20
C VAL A 80 -11.10 5.34 30.64
N ARG A 81 -12.03 4.91 31.49
CA ARG A 81 -12.04 5.18 32.92
C ARG A 81 -11.92 3.87 33.68
N HIS A 82 -11.06 3.86 34.69
CA HIS A 82 -10.87 2.75 35.61
C HIS A 82 -11.23 3.20 37.03
N ALA A 83 -12.00 2.40 37.76
CA ALA A 83 -12.45 2.72 39.12
C ALA A 83 -11.31 3.09 40.08
N LYS A 84 -10.15 2.42 39.96
CA LYS A 84 -8.96 2.67 40.82
C LYS A 84 -8.01 3.74 40.29
N PHE A 85 -7.94 3.95 38.98
CA PHE A 85 -6.87 4.74 38.35
C PHE A 85 -7.36 6.01 37.65
N GLY A 86 -8.68 6.22 37.60
CA GLY A 86 -9.28 7.38 36.96
C GLY A 86 -9.30 7.26 35.43
N GLU A 87 -9.27 8.40 34.75
CA GLU A 87 -9.29 8.47 33.30
C GLU A 87 -7.90 8.25 32.69
N GLY A 88 -7.88 7.56 31.54
CA GLY A 88 -6.68 7.33 30.77
C GLY A 88 -6.95 7.05 29.30
N THR A 89 -5.88 7.01 28.53
CA THR A 89 -5.94 6.73 27.08
C THR A 89 -5.18 5.45 26.78
N ILE A 90 -5.78 4.57 25.98
CA ILE A 90 -5.11 3.34 25.52
C ILE A 90 -4.00 3.73 24.55
N VAL A 91 -2.75 3.46 24.92
CA VAL A 91 -1.58 3.77 24.10
C VAL A 91 -1.08 2.56 23.32
N ASN A 92 -1.35 1.35 23.81
CA ASN A 92 -0.95 0.12 23.13
C ASN A 92 -1.88 -1.05 23.46
N LEU A 93 -1.96 -2.01 22.54
CA LEU A 93 -2.70 -3.26 22.65
C LEU A 93 -1.74 -4.39 22.30
N GLU A 94 -1.47 -5.30 23.23
CA GLU A 94 -0.57 -6.43 23.02
C GLU A 94 -1.28 -7.75 23.27
N GLY A 95 -1.14 -8.69 22.33
CA GLY A 95 -1.74 -10.02 22.41
C GLY A 95 -3.20 -10.08 21.97
N SER A 96 -3.68 -11.31 21.74
CA SER A 96 -5.01 -11.62 21.21
C SER A 96 -5.81 -12.45 22.20
N GLY A 97 -7.14 -12.31 22.20
CA GLY A 97 -8.06 -13.09 23.03
C GLY A 97 -8.00 -12.76 24.54
N GLU A 98 -8.22 -13.77 25.39
CA GLU A 98 -8.41 -13.63 26.85
C GLU A 98 -7.18 -13.12 27.62
N HIS A 99 -5.99 -13.23 27.03
CA HIS A 99 -4.73 -12.74 27.62
C HIS A 99 -4.28 -11.39 27.05
N SER A 100 -5.14 -10.71 26.28
CA SER A 100 -4.80 -9.41 25.72
C SER A 100 -4.51 -8.39 26.82
N ARG A 101 -3.43 -7.63 26.64
CA ARG A 101 -2.94 -6.62 27.58
C ARG A 101 -3.10 -5.23 26.94
N LEU A 102 -3.76 -4.36 27.69
CA LEU A 102 -3.96 -2.95 27.38
C LEU A 102 -2.89 -2.14 28.11
N GLN A 103 -2.14 -1.35 27.37
CA GLN A 103 -1.29 -0.32 27.97
C GLN A 103 -2.10 0.98 28.01
N VAL A 104 -2.39 1.48 29.21
CA VAL A 104 -3.24 2.66 29.42
C VAL A 104 -2.44 3.75 30.13
N ALA A 105 -2.40 4.93 29.53
CA ALA A 105 -1.81 6.13 30.12
C ALA A 105 -2.86 6.87 30.96
N PHE A 106 -2.79 6.75 32.29
CA PHE A 106 -3.69 7.43 33.22
C PHE A 106 -3.17 8.83 33.55
N GLN A 107 -4.05 9.84 33.52
CA GLN A 107 -3.67 11.25 33.67
C GLN A 107 -2.97 11.56 35.02
N GLY A 108 -3.31 10.82 36.09
CA GLY A 108 -2.73 11.01 37.42
C GLY A 108 -1.81 9.90 37.92
N GLN A 109 -1.66 8.79 37.17
CA GLN A 109 -0.90 7.60 37.62
C GLN A 109 0.11 7.07 36.60
N GLY A 110 0.27 7.74 35.45
CA GLY A 110 1.18 7.32 34.40
C GLY A 110 0.70 6.07 33.65
N ILE A 111 1.62 5.41 32.96
CA ILE A 111 1.30 4.30 32.07
C ILE A 111 1.25 2.98 32.84
N LYS A 112 0.16 2.22 32.70
CA LYS A 112 -0.02 0.90 33.33
C LYS A 112 -0.47 -0.15 32.33
N TRP A 113 -0.04 -1.38 32.58
CA TRP A 113 -0.50 -2.57 31.87
C TRP A 113 -1.68 -3.20 32.61
N LEU A 114 -2.76 -3.46 31.89
CA LEU A 114 -3.98 -4.09 32.38
C LEU A 114 -4.37 -5.23 31.45
N VAL A 115 -4.85 -6.36 31.98
CA VAL A 115 -5.38 -7.44 31.15
C VAL A 115 -6.82 -7.11 30.78
N ALA A 116 -7.14 -7.08 29.49
CA ALA A 116 -8.43 -6.60 28.96
C ALA A 116 -9.63 -7.28 29.63
N ALA A 117 -9.57 -8.60 29.82
CA ALA A 117 -10.63 -9.39 30.46
C ALA A 117 -10.92 -9.00 31.93
N TYR A 118 -9.93 -8.50 32.65
CA TYR A 118 -10.05 -8.17 34.08
C TYR A 118 -10.07 -6.67 34.36
N ALA A 119 -9.77 -5.84 33.35
CA ALA A 119 -9.57 -4.41 33.54
C ALA A 119 -10.86 -3.65 33.86
N LYS A 120 -12.05 -4.18 33.49
CA LYS A 120 -13.37 -3.55 33.73
C LYS A 120 -13.35 -2.04 33.43
N LEU A 121 -12.86 -1.69 32.24
CA LEU A 121 -12.73 -0.30 31.81
C LEU A 121 -14.06 0.20 31.27
N GLU A 122 -14.46 1.39 31.67
CA GLU A 122 -15.61 2.09 31.10
C GLU A 122 -15.13 3.03 29.99
N THR A 123 -15.84 3.03 28.86
CA THR A 123 -15.56 3.96 27.76
C THR A 123 -16.13 5.33 28.11
N VAL A 124 -15.31 6.38 28.04
CA VAL A 124 -15.71 7.78 28.29
C VAL A 124 -16.10 8.48 26.99
#